data_AF-A0A227J8H0-F1
#
_entry.id   AF-A0A227J8H0-F1
#
_cell.length_a   1.000
_cell.length_b   1.000
_cell.length_c   1.000
_cell.angle_alpha   90.00
_cell.angle_beta   90.00
_cell.angle_gamma   90.00
#
_symmetry.space_group_name_H-M   'P 1'
#
loop_
_entity.id
_entity.type
_entity.pdbx_description
1 polymer ?
#
loop_
_entity_poly.entity_id
_entity_poly.type
_entity_poly.pdbx_seq_one_letter_code
_entity_poly.pdbx_strand_id
1 'polypeptide(L)'
;PGQLVFAELLKQEMLDFGLSDVTLDEHGYLMAKLPSNVDYDVPPIGFIAHMDTAPDASGKNVNPQFVEDYQGGDIALGLGDEVLSPVQYPDLHNLHGHNLITTDGTTLLGADNKAGIAEILSAIAMLIENPDIPHGDICI
;
A
#
# COMPACT_ATOMS: atom_id res chain seq x y z
N PRO A 1 14.66 -2.32 -12.86
CA PRO A 1 13.80 -1.67 -13.90
C PRO A 1 12.33 -1.47 -13.48
N GLY A 2 11.70 -2.40 -12.75
CA GLY A 2 10.28 -2.25 -12.36
C GLY A 2 9.98 -1.13 -11.36
N GLN A 3 10.89 -0.85 -10.41
CA GLN A 3 10.67 0.18 -9.39
C GLN A 3 10.54 1.59 -9.97
N LEU A 4 11.40 1.99 -10.90
CA LEU A 4 11.31 3.31 -11.55
C LEU A 4 10.01 3.48 -12.35
N VAL A 5 9.53 2.41 -12.99
CA VAL A 5 8.23 2.45 -13.70
C VAL A 5 7.09 2.69 -12.70
N PHE A 6 7.15 2.05 -11.53
CA PHE A 6 6.16 2.26 -10.49
C PHE A 6 6.27 3.65 -9.85
N ALA A 7 7.49 4.15 -9.64
CA ALA A 7 7.74 5.49 -9.12
C ALA A 7 7.16 6.58 -10.03
N GLU A 8 7.32 6.46 -11.36
CA GLU A 8 6.76 7.43 -12.31
C GLU A 8 5.22 7.39 -12.33
N LEU A 9 4.61 6.21 -12.12
CA LEU A 9 3.16 6.09 -11.96
C LEU A 9 2.68 6.82 -10.69
N LEU A 10 3.31 6.54 -9.56
CA LEU A 10 2.97 7.17 -8.27
C LEU A 10 3.20 8.68 -8.30
N LYS A 11 4.27 9.13 -8.96
CA LYS A 11 4.54 10.56 -9.18
C LYS A 11 3.40 11.23 -9.93
N GLN A 12 2.87 10.59 -10.98
CA GLN A 12 1.74 11.14 -11.71
C GLN A 12 0.50 11.22 -10.83
N GLU A 13 0.22 10.17 -10.05
CA GLU A 13 -0.91 10.15 -9.10
C GLU A 13 -0.79 11.26 -8.03
N MET A 14 0.40 11.48 -7.47
CA MET A 14 0.68 12.56 -6.53
C MET A 14 0.47 13.96 -7.15
N LEU A 15 0.86 14.15 -8.42
CA LEU A 15 0.60 15.38 -9.16
C LEU A 15 -0.89 15.57 -9.41
N ASP A 16 -1.63 14.50 -9.73
CA ASP A 16 -3.07 14.53 -9.98
C ASP A 16 -3.86 14.86 -8.70
N PHE A 17 -3.37 14.45 -7.53
CA PHE A 17 -3.89 14.88 -6.23
C PHE A 17 -3.59 16.36 -5.91
N GLY A 18 -2.75 17.03 -6.68
CA GLY A 18 -2.37 18.43 -6.44
C GLY A 18 -1.36 18.59 -5.30
N LEU A 19 -0.58 17.55 -5.00
CA LEU A 19 0.50 17.66 -4.03
C LEU A 19 1.59 18.62 -4.53
N SER A 20 2.26 19.25 -3.57
CA SER A 20 3.37 20.18 -3.82
C SER A 20 4.71 19.47 -3.71
N ASP A 21 5.76 20.11 -4.24
CA ASP A 21 7.15 19.64 -4.15
C ASP A 21 7.36 18.19 -4.65
N VAL A 22 6.55 17.74 -5.63
CA VAL A 22 6.64 16.38 -6.17
C VAL A 22 7.94 16.20 -6.96
N THR A 23 8.81 15.33 -6.48
CA THR A 23 10.13 15.08 -7.06
C THR A 23 10.44 13.60 -7.13
N LEU A 24 11.12 13.18 -8.20
CA LEU A 24 11.67 11.84 -8.36
C LEU A 24 13.13 11.99 -8.76
N ASP A 25 14.04 11.54 -7.90
CA ASP A 25 15.48 11.66 -8.14
C ASP A 25 16.04 10.54 -9.02
N GLU A 26 17.31 10.66 -9.39
CA GLU A 26 18.00 9.67 -10.24
C GLU A 26 18.21 8.29 -9.56
N HIS A 27 18.04 8.23 -8.24
CA HIS A 27 18.14 7.01 -7.46
C HIS A 27 16.78 6.33 -7.23
N GLY A 28 15.68 6.98 -7.65
CA GLY A 28 14.33 6.46 -7.53
C GLY A 28 13.63 6.82 -6.22
N TYR A 29 14.11 7.82 -5.47
CA TYR A 29 13.36 8.37 -4.34
C TYR A 29 12.29 9.32 -4.84
N LEU A 30 11.04 8.98 -4.57
CA LEU A 30 9.87 9.82 -4.80
C LEU A 30 9.55 10.57 -3.50
N MET A 31 9.36 11.89 -3.59
CA MET A 31 8.95 12.73 -2.47
C MET A 31 7.85 13.69 -2.91
N ALA A 32 6.92 14.00 -2.01
CA ALA A 32 5.87 15.00 -2.19
C ALA A 32 5.45 15.60 -0.84
N LYS A 33 4.63 16.66 -0.90
CA LYS A 33 4.11 17.34 0.30
C LYS A 33 2.65 17.76 0.12
N LEU A 34 1.82 17.37 1.09
CA LEU A 34 0.50 17.98 1.33
C LEU A 34 0.69 19.21 2.22
N PRO A 35 0.44 20.44 1.74
CA PRO A 35 0.62 21.65 2.53
C PRO A 35 -0.34 21.72 3.72
N SER A 36 0.11 22.32 4.83
CA SER A 36 -0.72 22.66 5.99
C SER A 36 -1.99 23.40 5.60
N ASN A 37 -3.10 23.07 6.25
CA ASN A 37 -4.36 23.82 6.15
C ASN A 37 -4.65 24.69 7.38
N VAL A 38 -3.71 24.77 8.35
CA VAL A 38 -3.83 25.59 9.56
C VAL A 38 -2.89 26.81 9.54
N ASP A 39 -3.26 27.85 10.28
CA ASP A 39 -2.55 29.14 10.37
C ASP A 39 -1.62 29.27 11.60
N TYR A 40 -1.49 28.21 12.38
CA TYR A 40 -0.59 28.11 13.53
C TYR A 40 0.55 27.14 13.28
N ASP A 41 1.63 27.28 14.05
CA ASP A 41 2.83 26.47 13.90
C ASP A 41 2.57 25.01 14.33
N VAL A 42 2.82 24.08 13.40
CA VAL A 42 2.69 22.64 13.61
C VAL A 42 3.93 21.97 13.00
N PRO A 43 4.64 21.11 13.76
CA PRO A 43 5.77 20.38 13.21
C PRO A 43 5.35 19.52 12.01
N PRO A 44 6.12 19.55 10.90
CA PRO A 44 5.86 18.65 9.78
C PRO A 44 6.08 17.20 10.19
N ILE A 45 5.27 16.29 9.65
CA ILE A 45 5.42 14.85 9.83
C ILE A 45 5.65 14.15 8.49
N GLY A 46 6.29 12.97 8.53
CA GLY A 46 6.61 12.19 7.35
C GLY A 46 6.02 10.78 7.42
N PHE A 47 5.40 10.31 6.33
CA PHE A 47 5.03 8.91 6.14
C PHE A 47 5.88 8.31 5.02
N ILE A 48 6.43 7.12 5.24
CA ILE A 48 7.39 6.51 4.31
C ILE A 48 6.96 5.07 4.03
N ALA A 49 7.04 4.68 2.77
CA ALA A 49 6.81 3.33 2.29
C ALA A 49 7.87 2.95 1.24
N HIS A 50 8.06 1.65 1.00
CA HIS A 50 9.01 1.16 -0.01
C HIS A 50 8.30 0.54 -1.22
N MET A 51 8.92 0.66 -2.40
CA MET A 51 8.32 0.27 -3.69
C MET A 51 8.68 -1.14 -4.15
N ASP A 52 9.71 -1.74 -3.55
CA ASP A 52 10.18 -3.05 -3.92
C ASP A 52 9.35 -4.18 -3.28
N THR A 53 9.69 -5.40 -3.65
CA THR A 53 9.12 -6.62 -3.08
C THR A 53 10.27 -7.57 -2.81
N ALA A 54 10.16 -8.37 -1.75
CA ALA A 54 11.21 -9.28 -1.33
C ALA A 54 11.70 -10.19 -2.48
N PRO A 55 13.02 -10.50 -2.56
CA PRO A 55 13.58 -11.34 -3.60
C PRO A 55 13.29 -12.85 -3.39
N ASP A 56 12.78 -13.22 -2.22
CA ASP A 56 12.60 -14.63 -1.79
C ASP A 56 11.56 -15.39 -2.61
N ALA A 57 10.63 -14.69 -3.25
CA ALA A 57 9.70 -15.25 -4.22
C ALA A 57 9.33 -14.22 -5.29
N SER A 58 8.83 -14.69 -6.44
CA SER A 58 8.51 -13.81 -7.57
C SER A 58 7.39 -12.84 -7.22
N GLY A 59 7.62 -11.54 -7.44
CA GLY A 59 6.57 -10.50 -7.47
C GLY A 59 6.05 -10.18 -8.88
N LYS A 60 6.38 -11.01 -9.87
CA LYS A 60 5.98 -10.81 -11.27
C LYS A 60 4.69 -11.57 -11.58
N ASN A 61 3.76 -10.89 -12.25
CA ASN A 61 2.45 -11.44 -12.66
C ASN A 61 1.63 -11.96 -11.47
N VAL A 62 1.65 -11.22 -10.35
CA VAL A 62 0.81 -11.51 -9.18
C VAL A 62 -0.65 -11.55 -9.60
N ASN A 63 -1.37 -12.58 -9.15
CA ASN A 63 -2.81 -12.75 -9.36
C ASN A 63 -3.52 -12.75 -8.00
N PRO A 64 -3.98 -11.57 -7.53
CA PRO A 64 -4.63 -11.47 -6.23
C PRO A 64 -5.97 -12.20 -6.22
N GLN A 65 -6.23 -12.93 -5.15
CA GLN A 65 -7.53 -13.53 -4.87
C GLN A 65 -8.21 -12.77 -3.72
N PHE A 66 -9.51 -12.52 -3.86
CA PHE A 66 -10.30 -11.83 -2.84
C PHE A 66 -11.18 -12.86 -2.12
N VAL A 67 -11.00 -12.97 -0.81
CA VAL A 67 -11.80 -13.82 0.07
C VAL A 67 -12.60 -12.88 0.96
N GLU A 68 -13.85 -12.64 0.58
CA GLU A 68 -14.75 -11.76 1.34
C GLU A 68 -15.30 -12.48 2.58
N ASP A 69 -15.52 -11.72 3.65
CA ASP A 69 -16.13 -12.18 4.89
C ASP A 69 -15.58 -13.54 5.36
N TYR A 70 -14.25 -13.63 5.49
CA TYR A 70 -13.56 -14.90 5.79
C TYR A 70 -14.10 -15.52 7.08
N GLN A 71 -14.69 -16.73 7.01
CA GLN A 71 -15.31 -17.40 8.17
C GLN A 71 -14.40 -18.43 8.84
N GLY A 72 -13.10 -18.40 8.54
CA GLY A 72 -12.17 -19.46 8.95
C GLY A 72 -12.06 -20.59 7.93
N GLY A 73 -11.17 -21.54 8.21
CA GLY A 73 -10.89 -22.68 7.35
C GLY A 73 -9.80 -22.42 6.31
N ASP A 74 -9.53 -23.46 5.52
CA ASP A 74 -8.47 -23.44 4.51
C ASP A 74 -8.86 -22.60 3.28
N ILE A 75 -7.91 -21.81 2.77
CA ILE A 75 -8.05 -21.04 1.54
C ILE A 75 -7.17 -21.68 0.47
N ALA A 76 -7.78 -22.20 -0.59
CA ALA A 76 -7.04 -22.71 -1.74
C ALA A 76 -6.35 -21.56 -2.50
N LEU A 77 -5.08 -21.76 -2.87
CA LEU A 77 -4.29 -20.78 -3.60
C LEU A 77 -4.22 -21.19 -5.07
N GLY A 78 -4.99 -20.49 -5.92
CA GLY A 78 -5.06 -20.79 -7.35
C GLY A 78 -5.75 -22.12 -7.65
N LEU A 79 -5.23 -22.85 -8.63
CA LEU A 79 -5.79 -24.14 -9.10
C LEU A 79 -4.94 -25.36 -8.69
N GLY A 80 -3.91 -25.15 -7.88
CA GLY A 80 -2.97 -26.20 -7.45
C GLY A 80 -3.31 -26.80 -6.08
N ASP A 81 -2.32 -27.46 -5.49
CA ASP A 81 -2.41 -28.08 -4.15
C ASP A 81 -2.00 -27.12 -3.01
N GLU A 82 -1.63 -25.87 -3.34
CA GLU A 82 -1.21 -24.87 -2.37
C GLU A 82 -2.41 -24.35 -1.57
N VAL A 83 -2.26 -24.28 -0.24
CA VAL A 83 -3.33 -23.91 0.68
C VAL A 83 -2.80 -23.01 1.78
N LEU A 84 -3.50 -21.89 2.01
CA LEU A 84 -3.32 -21.06 3.20
C LEU A 84 -4.25 -21.58 4.31
N SER A 85 -3.67 -22.27 5.30
CA SER A 85 -4.44 -22.97 6.34
C SER A 85 -4.25 -22.37 7.73
N PRO A 86 -5.31 -22.23 8.56
CA PRO A 86 -5.20 -21.85 9.96
C PRO A 86 -4.42 -22.85 10.81
N VAL A 87 -4.24 -24.10 10.35
CA VAL A 87 -3.37 -25.08 11.02
C VAL A 87 -1.91 -24.65 10.96
N GLN A 88 -1.49 -24.10 9.81
CA GLN A 88 -0.13 -23.61 9.61
C GLN A 88 0.04 -22.17 10.11
N TYR A 89 -0.98 -21.34 9.93
CA TYR A 89 -0.98 -19.92 10.31
C TYR A 89 -2.15 -19.62 11.27
N PRO A 90 -1.98 -19.89 12.58
CA PRO A 90 -3.06 -19.74 13.57
C PRO A 90 -3.66 -18.34 13.66
N ASP A 91 -2.94 -17.31 13.22
CA ASP A 91 -3.43 -15.92 13.19
C ASP A 91 -4.68 -15.73 12.34
N LEU A 92 -4.93 -16.62 11.37
CA LEU A 92 -6.16 -16.64 10.57
C LEU A 92 -7.42 -16.78 11.43
N HIS A 93 -7.34 -17.44 12.60
CA HIS A 93 -8.47 -17.53 13.54
C HIS A 93 -8.92 -16.16 14.08
N ASN A 94 -8.04 -15.16 14.06
CA ASN A 94 -8.35 -13.81 14.51
C ASN A 94 -8.95 -12.93 13.39
N LEU A 95 -9.02 -13.43 12.16
CA LEU A 95 -9.46 -12.67 10.99
C LEU A 95 -10.88 -13.03 10.53
N HIS A 96 -11.67 -13.68 11.39
CA HIS A 96 -13.05 -14.00 11.06
C HIS A 96 -13.86 -12.72 10.78
N GLY A 97 -14.59 -12.70 9.66
CA GLY A 97 -15.36 -11.57 9.18
C GLY A 97 -14.56 -10.52 8.39
N HIS A 98 -13.25 -10.70 8.24
CA HIS A 98 -12.42 -9.78 7.45
C HIS A 98 -12.41 -10.18 5.97
N ASN A 99 -12.23 -9.20 5.09
CA ASN A 99 -11.89 -9.46 3.70
C ASN A 99 -10.38 -9.70 3.60
N LEU A 100 -9.99 -10.85 3.07
CA LEU A 100 -8.59 -11.19 2.83
C LEU A 100 -8.25 -11.05 1.36
N ILE A 101 -7.02 -10.60 1.10
CA ILE A 101 -6.43 -10.59 -0.24
C ILE A 101 -5.24 -11.54 -0.18
N THR A 102 -5.25 -12.58 -1.00
CA THR A 102 -4.19 -13.60 -1.04
C THR A 102 -3.58 -13.70 -2.44
N THR A 103 -2.53 -14.49 -2.60
CA THR A 103 -1.98 -14.83 -3.93
C THR A 103 -2.72 -16.03 -4.52
N ASP A 104 -2.34 -16.43 -5.73
CA ASP A 104 -2.69 -17.72 -6.33
C ASP A 104 -1.68 -18.85 -6.01
N GLY A 105 -0.77 -18.61 -5.06
CA GLY A 105 0.26 -19.57 -4.64
C GLY A 105 1.54 -19.55 -5.47
N THR A 106 1.58 -18.84 -6.61
CA THR A 106 2.75 -18.84 -7.53
C THR A 106 3.73 -17.70 -7.29
N THR A 107 3.34 -16.71 -6.48
CA THR A 107 4.04 -15.43 -6.28
C THR A 107 3.92 -14.95 -4.83
N LEU A 108 4.69 -13.92 -4.46
CA LEU A 108 4.34 -13.06 -3.31
C LEU A 108 3.19 -12.12 -3.70
N LEU A 109 2.44 -11.64 -2.70
CA LEU A 109 1.39 -10.66 -2.93
C LEU A 109 1.96 -9.25 -3.17
N GLY A 110 3.03 -8.90 -2.45
CA GLY A 110 3.58 -7.54 -2.42
C GLY A 110 2.82 -6.57 -1.52
N ALA A 111 1.99 -7.07 -0.59
CA ALA A 111 1.39 -6.24 0.46
C ALA A 111 2.47 -5.50 1.26
N ASP A 112 3.57 -6.18 1.58
CA ASP A 112 4.82 -5.55 1.97
C ASP A 112 5.54 -5.00 0.71
N ASN A 113 5.60 -3.69 0.47
CA ASN A 113 4.96 -2.58 1.22
C ASN A 113 3.95 -1.77 0.40
N LYS A 114 3.41 -2.35 -0.68
CA LYS A 114 2.42 -1.68 -1.52
C LYS A 114 1.10 -1.41 -0.80
N ALA A 115 0.76 -2.17 0.24
CA ALA A 115 -0.36 -1.84 1.11
C ALA A 115 -0.11 -0.51 1.83
N GLY A 116 1.10 -0.31 2.38
CA GLY A 116 1.50 0.96 3.00
C GLY A 116 1.48 2.14 2.03
N ILE A 117 1.95 1.95 0.79
CA ILE A 117 1.82 2.98 -0.26
C ILE A 117 0.35 3.34 -0.49
N ALA A 118 -0.52 2.34 -0.64
CA ALA A 118 -1.94 2.56 -0.88
C ALA A 118 -2.64 3.25 0.32
N GLU A 119 -2.28 2.88 1.55
CA GLU A 119 -2.79 3.49 2.79
C GLU A 119 -2.39 4.97 2.89
N ILE A 120 -1.12 5.28 2.62
CA ILE A 120 -0.60 6.65 2.61
C ILE A 120 -1.36 7.51 1.60
N LEU A 121 -1.44 7.07 0.35
CA LEU A 121 -2.12 7.82 -0.70
C LEU A 121 -3.63 7.98 -0.43
N SER A 122 -4.27 6.95 0.13
CA SER A 122 -5.68 7.02 0.54
C SER A 122 -5.90 7.99 1.69
N ALA A 123 -5.01 8.04 2.68
CA ALA A 123 -5.09 9.00 3.78
C ALA A 123 -4.93 10.44 3.28
N ILE A 124 -4.02 10.67 2.36
CA ILE A 124 -3.83 11.97 1.70
C ILE A 124 -5.08 12.38 0.93
N ALA A 125 -5.63 11.49 0.10
CA ALA A 125 -6.87 11.76 -0.62
C ALA A 125 -8.03 12.10 0.34
N MET A 126 -8.16 11.35 1.45
CA MET A 126 -9.17 11.62 2.47
C MET A 126 -8.99 13.01 3.11
N LEU A 127 -7.76 13.42 3.44
CA LEU A 127 -7.49 14.76 3.97
C LEU A 127 -7.83 15.88 2.96
N ILE A 128 -7.48 15.68 1.68
CA ILE A 128 -7.81 16.63 0.60
C ILE A 128 -9.33 16.76 0.41
N GLU A 129 -10.05 15.64 0.45
CA GLU A 129 -11.52 15.62 0.33
C GLU A 129 -12.24 16.19 1.56
N ASN A 130 -11.56 16.27 2.71
CA ASN A 130 -12.13 16.72 3.98
C ASN A 130 -11.30 17.88 4.56
N PRO A 131 -11.33 19.07 3.94
CA PRO A 131 -10.48 20.21 4.31
C PRO A 131 -10.74 20.77 5.73
N ASP A 132 -11.85 20.39 6.36
CA ASP A 132 -12.16 20.75 7.75
C ASP A 132 -11.34 19.95 8.78
N ILE A 133 -10.65 18.87 8.38
CA ILE A 133 -9.73 18.14 9.25
C ILE A 133 -8.42 18.94 9.32
N PRO A 134 -8.06 19.53 10.48
CA PRO A 134 -6.86 20.34 10.59
C PRO A 134 -5.60 19.46 10.56
N HIS A 135 -4.63 19.83 9.73
CA HIS A 135 -3.32 19.19 9.66
C HIS A 135 -2.21 20.20 9.32
N GLY A 136 -1.01 19.91 9.80
CA GLY A 136 0.20 20.60 9.37
C GLY A 136 0.69 20.10 8.01
N ASP A 137 1.93 20.45 7.66
CA ASP A 137 2.61 19.88 6.49
C ASP A 137 2.79 18.37 6.67
N ILE A 138 2.40 17.60 5.67
CA ILE A 138 2.62 16.16 5.62
C ILE A 138 3.53 15.85 4.42
N CYS A 139 4.71 15.34 4.74
CA CYS A 139 5.68 14.87 3.76
C CYS A 139 5.49 13.37 3.51
N ILE A 140 5.64 12.96 2.26
CA ILE A 140 5.51 11.58 1.80
C ILE A 140 6.59 11.24 0.79
#